data_AF-A0A2N9NZS1-F1
#
_entry.id   AF-A0A2N9NZS1-F1
#
_cell.length_a   1.000
_cell.length_b   1.000
_cell.length_c   1.000
_cell.angle_alpha   90.00
_cell.angle_beta   90.00
_cell.angle_gamma   90.00
#
_symmetry.space_group_name_H-M   'P 1'
#
loop_
_entity.id
_entity.type
_entity.pdbx_description
1 polymer ?
#
loop_
_entity_poly.entity_id
_entity_poly.type
_entity_poly.pdbx_seq_one_letter_code
_entity_poly.pdbx_strand_id
1 'polypeptide(L)'
;MKRFVSLAVCLVLLSGVACFGQIDAAAQAGKLEEQGQFKPAAVLLTTALQNKSLAASERKRLEFELDRLERIKKDFPFTQDQLFKELKKSVKDLTRQEYEGWVATGRFDSREIDGQRFFMTSSVGNLFFRYPELYARRLPPKDSAAVERAHWESCQAIKQAALAEKRPYVLPKRFDVTMTVTAEPSAAPPGETIRAWLPVPRQYPFQGEFELLSASPPPKHLDDRESSIRAVYLEQPAVKDKPTEFKIEYDYTMHGVWFDVDPAKVQPCDAADSDLRPFLSEAPHIVFTPEIRALSRQIVGEETNPYLKAKRCYDWIADNIKYSYAIEYSTIRNISEYCRSRGYGDCGQEALLFMTLCRLNGVPARWQTGWNTFPNAKSIHDWSEIYLAPYGWIPVDPYMGIYATRYANTLSPEQKRELRDFYFGGLDQYRMIANSDHEQTLDPPKQSMRSDDVDFQRGELEWGDHNIYFDKYSYDLTYKEVKGKIE
;
A
#
# COMPACT_ATOMS: atom_id res chain seq x y z
N MET A 1 70.27 32.69 -50.93
CA MET A 1 68.95 33.27 -51.21
C MET A 1 67.94 32.73 -50.22
N LYS A 2 67.34 33.62 -49.41
CA LYS A 2 65.96 33.58 -48.89
C LYS A 2 65.37 32.23 -48.41
N ARG A 3 65.14 32.07 -47.10
CA ARG A 3 63.83 32.27 -46.44
C ARG A 3 63.80 31.73 -45.00
N PHE A 4 63.38 32.60 -44.09
CA PHE A 4 62.88 32.28 -42.75
C PHE A 4 61.58 31.46 -42.86
N VAL A 5 61.42 30.42 -42.02
CA VAL A 5 60.12 29.82 -41.71
C VAL A 5 60.03 29.70 -40.18
N SER A 6 59.08 30.44 -39.61
CA SER A 6 58.74 30.46 -38.19
C SER A 6 58.13 29.13 -37.75
N LEU A 7 58.59 28.61 -36.62
CA LEU A 7 58.00 27.46 -35.93
C LEU A 7 56.83 27.94 -35.07
N ALA A 8 55.61 27.56 -35.43
CA ALA A 8 54.42 27.77 -34.60
C ALA A 8 54.33 26.64 -33.56
N VAL A 9 54.41 26.99 -32.27
CA VAL A 9 54.16 26.08 -31.16
C VAL A 9 52.65 26.11 -30.85
N CYS A 10 51.94 25.05 -31.21
CA CYS A 10 50.57 24.83 -30.75
C CYS A 10 50.59 24.35 -29.30
N LEU A 11 50.24 25.24 -28.35
CA LEU A 11 49.81 24.86 -27.02
C LEU A 11 48.45 24.15 -27.12
N VAL A 12 48.42 22.84 -26.93
CA VAL A 12 47.19 22.10 -26.64
C VAL A 12 46.90 22.29 -25.14
N LEU A 13 45.96 23.18 -24.83
CA LEU A 13 45.34 23.27 -23.51
C LEU A 13 44.45 22.03 -23.32
N LEU A 14 45.00 21.01 -22.67
CA LEU A 14 44.22 19.93 -22.06
C LEU A 14 43.44 20.54 -20.87
N SER A 15 42.24 21.04 -21.13
CA SER A 15 41.23 21.22 -20.10
C SER A 15 40.80 19.83 -19.62
N GLY A 16 41.55 19.28 -18.67
CA GLY A 16 41.14 18.12 -17.90
C GLY A 16 39.94 18.51 -17.05
N VAL A 17 38.73 18.27 -17.57
CA VAL A 17 37.54 18.16 -16.73
C VAL A 17 37.75 16.92 -15.89
N ALA A 18 38.25 17.12 -14.67
CA ALA A 18 38.25 16.09 -13.65
C ALA A 18 36.79 15.85 -13.25
N CYS A 19 36.09 15.01 -14.01
CA CYS A 19 34.88 14.33 -13.54
C CYS A 19 35.32 13.30 -12.49
N PHE A 20 35.68 13.78 -11.29
CA PHE A 20 35.60 12.94 -10.11
C PHE A 20 34.14 12.55 -9.96
N GLY A 21 33.86 11.25 -10.04
CA GLY A 21 32.54 10.70 -9.80
C GLY A 21 32.04 11.23 -8.45
N GLN A 22 31.02 12.08 -8.51
CA GLN A 22 30.32 12.53 -7.32
C GLN A 22 29.71 11.26 -6.73
N ILE A 23 30.29 10.84 -5.61
CA ILE A 23 29.78 9.73 -4.83
C ILE A 23 28.31 10.04 -4.52
N ASP A 24 27.39 9.17 -4.96
CA ASP A 24 25.96 9.30 -4.67
C ASP A 24 25.76 9.11 -3.15
N ALA A 25 25.61 10.24 -2.44
CA ALA A 25 25.46 10.27 -0.99
C ALA A 25 24.19 9.53 -0.55
N ALA A 26 23.10 9.58 -1.32
CA ALA A 26 21.88 8.83 -1.01
C ALA A 26 22.14 7.31 -1.07
N ALA A 27 22.82 6.84 -2.12
CA ALA A 27 23.15 5.42 -2.26
C ALA A 27 24.09 4.93 -1.15
N GLN A 28 25.06 5.74 -0.73
CA GLN A 28 25.94 5.39 0.39
C GLN A 28 25.23 5.40 1.74
N ALA A 29 24.39 6.40 1.99
CA ALA A 29 23.58 6.45 3.20
C ALA A 29 22.66 5.23 3.29
N GLY A 30 22.05 4.81 2.18
CA GLY A 30 21.25 3.59 2.11
C GLY A 30 22.03 2.34 2.52
N LYS A 31 23.28 2.19 2.07
CA LYS A 31 24.13 1.05 2.49
C LYS A 31 24.49 1.10 3.98
N LEU A 32 24.75 2.29 4.52
CA LEU A 32 25.01 2.47 5.96
C LEU A 32 23.77 2.14 6.78
N GLU A 33 22.59 2.60 6.34
CA GLU A 33 21.29 2.28 6.93
C GLU A 33 21.02 0.77 6.96
N GLU A 34 21.21 0.08 5.82
CA GLU A 34 21.06 -1.39 5.73
C GLU A 34 22.02 -2.16 6.66
N GLN A 35 23.18 -1.57 6.98
CA GLN A 35 24.16 -2.09 7.94
C GLN A 35 23.85 -1.71 9.40
N GLY A 36 22.77 -0.98 9.65
CA GLY A 36 22.36 -0.50 10.96
C GLY A 36 23.12 0.73 11.46
N GLN A 37 23.85 1.42 10.57
CA GLN A 37 24.65 2.61 10.89
C GLN A 37 23.87 3.91 10.61
N PHE A 38 22.80 4.14 11.37
CA PHE A 38 21.88 5.27 11.18
C PHE A 38 22.54 6.62 11.46
N LYS A 39 23.34 6.73 12.54
CA LYS A 39 24.09 7.97 12.85
C LYS A 39 25.09 8.32 11.73
N PRO A 40 25.97 7.41 11.28
CA PRO A 40 26.82 7.69 10.12
C PRO A 40 26.04 8.07 8.85
N ALA A 41 24.94 7.38 8.55
CA ALA A 41 24.09 7.71 7.40
C ALA A 41 23.53 9.14 7.50
N ALA A 42 23.00 9.52 8.67
CA ALA A 42 22.49 10.87 8.91
C ALA A 42 23.58 11.94 8.75
N VAL A 43 24.77 11.72 9.31
CA VAL A 43 25.92 12.64 9.17
C VAL A 43 26.30 12.82 7.69
N LEU A 44 26.35 11.73 6.91
CA LEU A 44 26.65 11.79 5.48
C LEU A 44 25.61 12.64 4.73
N LEU A 45 24.33 12.38 4.95
CA LEU A 45 23.23 13.09 4.29
C LEU A 45 23.18 14.57 4.68
N THR A 46 23.29 14.88 5.97
CA THR A 46 23.35 16.27 6.46
C THR A 46 24.55 17.01 5.88
N THR A 47 25.71 16.37 5.76
CA THR A 47 26.90 16.97 5.14
C THR A 47 26.68 17.24 3.65
N ALA A 48 26.09 16.30 2.92
CA ALA A 48 25.77 16.49 1.50
C ALA A 48 24.79 17.66 1.29
N LEU A 49 23.78 17.80 2.14
CA LEU A 49 22.76 18.85 2.07
C LEU A 49 23.30 20.28 2.26
N GLN A 50 24.48 20.43 2.87
CA GLN A 50 25.16 21.73 3.00
C GLN A 50 25.65 22.28 1.66
N ASN A 51 25.77 21.44 0.63
CA ASN A 51 26.15 21.90 -0.69
C ASN A 51 25.01 22.74 -1.32
N LYS A 52 25.22 24.06 -1.38
CA LYS A 52 24.26 25.01 -1.96
C LYS A 52 24.10 24.88 -3.47
N SER A 53 25.00 24.18 -4.17
CA SER A 53 24.92 23.96 -5.61
C SER A 53 24.10 22.72 -6.00
N LEU A 54 23.48 22.02 -5.04
CA LEU A 54 22.61 20.88 -5.34
C LEU A 54 21.42 21.31 -6.18
N ALA A 55 21.11 20.53 -7.22
CA ALA A 55 19.84 20.65 -7.93
C ALA A 55 18.68 20.41 -6.95
N ALA A 56 17.55 21.09 -7.18
CA ALA A 56 16.39 21.01 -6.27
C ALA A 56 15.86 19.57 -6.12
N SER A 57 15.88 18.77 -7.19
CA SER A 57 15.49 17.35 -7.16
C SER A 57 16.42 16.50 -6.28
N GLU A 58 17.73 16.70 -6.41
CA GLU A 58 18.73 15.98 -5.60
C GLU A 58 18.66 16.40 -4.13
N ARG A 59 18.43 17.69 -3.86
CA ARG A 59 18.20 18.17 -2.50
C ARG A 59 16.99 17.48 -1.86
N LYS A 60 15.84 17.44 -2.55
CA LYS A 60 14.64 16.74 -2.09
C LYS A 60 14.88 15.25 -1.84
N ARG A 61 15.64 14.60 -2.73
CA ARG A 61 16.03 13.19 -2.56
C ARG A 61 16.84 12.99 -1.26
N LEU A 62 17.85 13.81 -1.02
CA LEU A 62 18.68 13.71 0.19
C LEU A 62 17.90 14.07 1.47
N GLU A 63 17.00 15.04 1.41
CA GLU A 63 16.07 15.38 2.50
C GLU A 63 15.15 14.21 2.84
N PHE A 64 14.58 13.55 1.82
CA PHE A 64 13.77 12.36 2.00
C PHE A 64 14.57 11.20 2.59
N GLU A 65 15.79 10.94 2.13
CA GLU A 65 16.64 9.89 2.72
C GLU A 65 16.92 10.14 4.20
N LEU A 66 17.15 11.40 4.58
CA LEU A 66 17.42 11.76 5.96
C LEU A 66 16.18 11.55 6.83
N ASP A 67 15.01 11.97 6.34
CA ASP A 67 13.73 11.78 7.00
C ASP A 67 13.34 10.28 7.10
N ARG A 68 13.60 9.50 6.05
CA ARG A 68 13.39 8.04 6.01
C ARG A 68 14.13 7.31 7.14
N LEU A 69 15.33 7.76 7.54
CA LEU A 69 16.04 7.19 8.69
C LEU A 69 15.22 7.29 9.98
N GLU A 70 14.53 8.41 10.21
CA GLU A 70 13.68 8.60 11.38
C GLU A 70 12.35 7.84 11.25
N ARG A 71 11.78 7.74 10.06
CA ARG A 71 10.58 6.91 9.81
C ARG A 71 10.83 5.45 10.14
N ILE A 72 11.96 4.90 9.68
CA ILE A 72 12.33 3.52 10.00
C ILE A 72 12.43 3.33 11.52
N LYS A 73 13.01 4.26 12.28
CA LYS A 73 13.06 4.14 13.75
C LYS A 73 11.66 4.04 14.38
N LYS A 74 10.66 4.75 13.83
CA LYS A 74 9.26 4.68 14.30
C LYS A 74 8.63 3.31 14.02
N ASP A 75 8.97 2.67 12.89
CA ASP A 75 8.51 1.32 12.56
C ASP A 75 9.05 0.26 13.53
N PHE A 76 10.24 0.47 14.10
CA PHE A 76 10.94 -0.47 14.98
C PHE A 76 11.12 0.10 16.40
N PRO A 77 10.05 0.27 17.20
CA PRO A 77 10.13 0.93 18.51
C PRO A 77 10.58 -0.01 19.64
N PHE A 78 10.46 -1.33 19.48
CA PHE A 78 10.60 -2.25 20.60
C PHE A 78 12.03 -2.77 20.76
N THR A 79 12.57 -2.67 21.97
CA THR A 79 13.70 -3.51 22.38
C THR A 79 13.25 -4.96 22.57
N GLN A 80 14.20 -5.88 22.68
CA GLN A 80 13.91 -7.30 22.93
C GLN A 80 13.07 -7.50 24.21
N ASP A 81 13.33 -6.76 25.29
CA ASP A 81 12.55 -6.88 26.52
C ASP A 81 11.17 -6.25 26.43
N GLN A 82 11.03 -5.14 25.69
CA GLN A 82 9.73 -4.52 25.44
C GLN A 82 8.83 -5.42 24.59
N LEU A 83 9.35 -6.01 23.52
CA LEU A 83 8.59 -6.96 22.71
C LEU A 83 8.16 -8.19 23.53
N PHE A 84 9.03 -8.73 24.39
CA PHE A 84 8.65 -9.82 25.29
C PHE A 84 7.47 -9.43 26.19
N LYS A 85 7.50 -8.21 26.76
CA LYS A 85 6.42 -7.70 27.61
C LYS A 85 5.10 -7.60 26.85
N GLU A 86 5.12 -7.12 25.61
CA GLU A 86 3.90 -7.05 24.78
C GLU A 86 3.39 -8.44 24.41
N LEU A 87 4.26 -9.35 23.99
CA LEU A 87 3.88 -10.73 23.66
C LEU A 87 3.27 -11.48 24.84
N LYS A 88 3.75 -11.26 26.07
CA LYS A 88 3.16 -11.87 27.28
C LYS A 88 1.70 -11.49 27.51
N LYS A 89 1.24 -10.35 26.98
CA LYS A 89 -0.17 -9.94 27.08
C LYS A 89 -1.05 -10.69 26.07
N SER A 90 -0.46 -11.19 24.99
CA SER A 90 -1.19 -11.73 23.84
C SER A 90 -0.96 -13.23 23.60
N VAL A 91 0.05 -13.83 24.21
CA VAL A 91 0.38 -15.25 24.07
C VAL A 91 0.26 -15.95 25.42
N LYS A 92 -0.69 -16.87 25.52
CA LYS A 92 -0.91 -17.71 26.69
C LYS A 92 0.33 -18.57 26.98
N ASP A 93 0.74 -18.62 28.25
CA ASP A 93 1.84 -19.44 28.77
C ASP A 93 3.20 -19.19 28.08
N LEU A 94 3.44 -17.97 27.58
CA LEU A 94 4.73 -17.62 26.96
C LEU A 94 5.87 -17.58 27.98
N THR A 95 6.93 -18.36 27.72
CA THR A 95 8.15 -18.36 28.53
C THR A 95 9.25 -17.49 27.90
N ARG A 96 10.24 -17.07 28.72
CA ARG A 96 11.40 -16.31 28.24
C ARG A 96 12.25 -17.10 27.26
N GLN A 97 12.51 -18.38 27.57
CA GLN A 97 13.31 -19.27 26.74
C GLN A 97 12.67 -19.50 25.36
N GLU A 98 11.36 -19.72 25.32
CA GLU A 98 10.61 -19.85 24.06
C GLU A 98 10.72 -18.59 23.21
N TYR A 99 10.49 -17.42 23.81
CA TYR A 99 10.62 -16.13 23.14
C TYR A 99 12.03 -15.90 22.58
N GLU A 100 13.08 -16.18 23.36
CA GLU A 100 14.46 -16.05 22.89
C GLU A 100 14.76 -16.99 21.72
N GLY A 101 14.18 -18.20 21.71
CA GLY A 101 14.21 -19.10 20.56
C GLY A 101 13.52 -18.52 19.31
N TRP A 102 12.39 -17.82 19.48
CA TRP A 102 11.71 -17.13 18.38
C TRP A 102 12.52 -15.97 17.82
N VAL A 103 13.18 -15.19 18.68
CA VAL A 103 14.07 -14.11 18.26
C VAL A 103 15.27 -14.68 17.49
N ALA A 104 15.91 -15.73 18.00
CA ALA A 104 17.07 -16.36 17.37
C ALA A 104 16.76 -16.98 15.99
N THR A 105 15.54 -17.46 15.79
CA THR A 105 15.07 -18.04 14.52
C THR A 105 14.48 -17.01 13.55
N GLY A 106 14.52 -15.73 13.89
CA GLY A 106 14.08 -14.64 12.99
C GLY A 106 12.56 -14.57 12.81
N ARG A 107 11.76 -14.94 13.82
CA ARG A 107 10.29 -14.89 13.73
C ARG A 107 9.71 -13.47 13.63
N PHE A 108 10.50 -12.46 14.00
CA PHE A 108 10.10 -11.06 14.07
C PHE A 108 10.91 -10.21 13.12
N ASP A 109 10.27 -9.22 12.52
CA ASP A 109 10.98 -8.19 11.77
C ASP A 109 11.77 -7.33 12.74
N SER A 110 13.04 -7.14 12.42
CA SER A 110 13.96 -6.38 13.25
C SER A 110 14.94 -5.57 12.40
N ARG A 111 15.45 -4.51 13.00
CA ARG A 111 16.53 -3.68 12.48
C ARG A 111 17.60 -3.50 13.54
N GLU A 112 18.85 -3.56 13.12
CA GLU A 112 19.96 -3.02 13.92
C GLU A 112 19.97 -1.51 13.74
N ILE A 113 20.00 -0.76 14.84
CA ILE A 113 20.03 0.71 14.83
C ILE A 113 21.12 1.15 15.80
N ASP A 114 22.25 1.59 15.24
CA ASP A 114 23.43 2.07 15.95
C ASP A 114 23.94 1.12 17.05
N GLY A 115 23.98 -0.19 16.73
CA GLY A 115 24.51 -1.23 17.62
C GLY A 115 23.48 -1.86 18.57
N GLN A 116 22.20 -1.50 18.45
CA GLN A 116 21.11 -2.12 19.20
C GLN A 116 20.03 -2.64 18.26
N ARG A 117 19.55 -3.86 18.51
CA ARG A 117 18.43 -4.47 17.77
C ARG A 117 17.08 -3.97 18.27
N PHE A 118 16.24 -3.56 17.33
CA PHE A 118 14.85 -3.20 17.57
C PHE A 118 13.89 -4.02 16.72
N PHE A 119 12.65 -4.14 17.17
CA PHE A 119 11.61 -4.97 16.58
C PHE A 119 10.40 -4.14 16.17
N MET A 120 9.75 -4.59 15.11
CA MET A 120 8.66 -3.89 14.45
C MET A 120 7.44 -3.70 15.36
N THR A 121 6.75 -2.56 15.23
CA THR A 121 5.53 -2.22 15.99
C THR A 121 4.43 -3.30 15.87
N SER A 122 4.26 -3.89 14.69
CA SER A 122 3.23 -4.90 14.42
C SER A 122 3.64 -6.33 14.78
N SER A 123 4.78 -6.53 15.45
CA SER A 123 5.34 -7.87 15.76
C SER A 123 4.36 -8.82 16.43
N VAL A 124 3.54 -8.34 17.36
CA VAL A 124 2.54 -9.17 18.07
C VAL A 124 1.44 -9.64 17.12
N GLY A 125 0.90 -8.75 16.29
CA GLY A 125 -0.12 -9.09 15.29
C GLY A 125 0.42 -10.05 14.25
N ASN A 126 1.60 -9.73 13.71
CA ASN A 126 2.27 -10.51 12.67
C ASN A 126 2.65 -11.92 13.14
N LEU A 127 2.93 -12.12 14.43
CA LEU A 127 3.18 -13.45 14.98
C LEU A 127 2.02 -14.41 14.68
N PHE A 128 0.78 -13.99 14.89
CA PHE A 128 -0.39 -14.86 14.67
C PHE A 128 -0.71 -15.10 13.20
N PHE A 129 -0.40 -14.14 12.32
CA PHE A 129 -0.57 -14.35 10.89
C PHE A 129 0.49 -15.27 10.30
N ARG A 130 1.74 -15.14 10.76
CA ARG A 130 2.89 -15.88 10.21
C ARG A 130 3.00 -17.31 10.78
N TYR A 131 2.48 -17.54 11.98
CA TYR A 131 2.57 -18.79 12.73
C TYR A 131 1.18 -19.24 13.24
N PRO A 132 0.32 -19.79 12.35
CA PRO A 132 -1.05 -20.18 12.70
C PRO A 132 -1.15 -21.20 13.84
N GLU A 133 -0.10 -22.00 14.07
CA GLU A 133 -0.04 -22.94 15.20
C GLU A 133 -0.16 -22.25 16.58
N LEU A 134 0.12 -20.94 16.64
CA LEU A 134 0.00 -20.14 17.86
C LEU A 134 -1.41 -19.61 18.11
N TYR A 135 -2.35 -19.79 17.17
CA TYR A 135 -3.70 -19.22 17.28
C TYR A 135 -4.45 -19.74 18.52
N ALA A 136 -4.26 -21.01 18.87
CA ALA A 136 -4.84 -21.62 20.08
C ALA A 136 -4.35 -20.98 21.41
N ARG A 137 -3.23 -20.25 21.37
CA ARG A 137 -2.64 -19.54 22.50
C ARG A 137 -2.91 -18.03 22.47
N ARG A 138 -3.65 -17.52 21.49
CA ARG A 138 -3.93 -16.09 21.35
C ARG A 138 -4.80 -15.57 22.51
N LEU A 139 -4.43 -14.41 23.04
CA LEU A 139 -5.17 -13.65 24.03
C LEU A 139 -5.51 -12.24 23.50
N PRO A 140 -6.79 -11.81 23.54
CA PRO A 140 -7.96 -12.67 23.74
C PRO A 140 -8.11 -13.70 22.61
N PRO A 141 -8.81 -14.83 22.84
CA PRO A 141 -9.20 -15.73 21.77
C PRO A 141 -9.99 -14.96 20.70
N LYS A 142 -9.78 -15.28 19.43
CA LYS A 142 -10.47 -14.64 18.31
C LYS A 142 -11.46 -15.64 17.70
N ASP A 143 -12.75 -15.32 17.81
CA ASP A 143 -13.83 -16.01 17.11
C ASP A 143 -14.11 -15.30 15.78
N SER A 144 -13.92 -16.01 14.67
CA SER A 144 -14.12 -15.50 13.31
C SER A 144 -15.24 -16.22 12.57
N ALA A 145 -15.96 -17.17 13.21
CA ALA A 145 -16.89 -18.05 12.52
C ALA A 145 -18.04 -17.30 11.83
N ALA A 146 -18.60 -16.30 12.51
CA ALA A 146 -19.71 -15.51 11.97
C ALA A 146 -19.25 -14.64 10.78
N VAL A 147 -18.07 -14.02 10.89
CA VAL A 147 -17.50 -13.16 9.85
C VAL A 147 -17.11 -13.98 8.62
N GLU A 148 -16.47 -15.13 8.82
CA GLU A 148 -16.10 -16.05 7.74
C GLU A 148 -17.31 -16.55 6.97
N ARG A 149 -18.36 -16.98 7.69
CA ARG A 149 -19.62 -17.41 7.08
C ARG A 149 -20.28 -16.28 6.29
N ALA A 150 -20.35 -15.08 6.85
CA ALA A 150 -20.95 -13.93 6.20
C ALA A 150 -20.21 -13.54 4.90
N HIS A 151 -18.88 -13.60 4.88
CA HIS A 151 -18.10 -13.38 3.64
C HIS A 151 -18.49 -14.41 2.57
N TRP A 152 -18.49 -15.69 2.92
CA TRP A 152 -18.84 -16.76 1.98
C TRP A 152 -20.28 -16.62 1.45
N GLU A 153 -21.26 -16.36 2.33
CA GLU A 153 -22.66 -16.15 1.94
C GLU A 153 -22.83 -14.93 1.02
N SER A 154 -22.14 -13.82 1.30
CA SER A 154 -22.14 -12.63 0.45
C SER A 154 -21.59 -12.93 -0.95
N CYS A 155 -20.47 -13.65 -1.04
CA CYS A 155 -19.86 -14.04 -2.32
C CYS A 155 -20.80 -14.92 -3.15
N GLN A 156 -21.45 -15.90 -2.51
CA GLN A 156 -22.44 -16.77 -3.18
C GLN A 156 -23.64 -15.98 -3.70
N ALA A 157 -24.18 -15.06 -2.89
CA ALA A 157 -25.32 -14.24 -3.29
C ALA A 157 -24.99 -13.35 -4.50
N ILE A 158 -23.81 -12.70 -4.49
CA ILE A 158 -23.35 -11.85 -5.61
C ILE A 158 -23.19 -12.69 -6.88
N LYS A 159 -22.50 -13.84 -6.80
CA LYS A 159 -22.30 -14.73 -7.94
C LYS A 159 -23.64 -15.21 -8.53
N GLN A 160 -24.57 -15.64 -7.69
CA GLN A 160 -25.90 -16.10 -8.12
C GLN A 160 -26.69 -14.98 -8.80
N ALA A 161 -26.69 -13.77 -8.22
CA ALA A 161 -27.39 -12.62 -8.79
C ALA A 161 -26.79 -12.20 -10.15
N ALA A 162 -25.46 -12.11 -10.26
CA ALA A 162 -24.78 -11.74 -11.50
C ALA A 162 -25.07 -12.72 -12.65
N LEU A 163 -25.08 -14.03 -12.36
CA LEU A 163 -25.42 -15.07 -13.33
C LEU A 163 -26.90 -15.02 -13.76
N ALA A 164 -27.81 -14.80 -12.80
CA ALA A 164 -29.24 -14.70 -13.08
C ALA A 164 -29.58 -13.46 -13.93
N GLU A 165 -28.97 -12.31 -13.59
CA GLU A 165 -29.23 -11.03 -14.24
C GLU A 165 -28.38 -10.80 -15.50
N LYS A 166 -27.37 -11.66 -15.75
CA LYS A 166 -26.42 -11.56 -16.87
C LYS A 166 -25.71 -10.22 -16.96
N ARG A 167 -25.39 -9.65 -15.79
CA ARG A 167 -24.61 -8.41 -15.65
C ARG A 167 -23.61 -8.55 -14.50
N PRO A 168 -22.43 -7.92 -14.58
CA PRO A 168 -21.40 -8.12 -13.58
C PRO A 168 -21.64 -7.37 -12.28
N TYR A 169 -22.46 -6.32 -12.27
CA TYR A 169 -22.70 -5.46 -11.11
C TYR A 169 -24.13 -5.65 -10.60
N VAL A 170 -24.26 -6.12 -9.35
CA VAL A 170 -25.53 -6.55 -8.77
C VAL A 170 -25.61 -6.18 -7.29
N LEU A 171 -26.81 -6.30 -6.71
CA LEU A 171 -27.06 -6.14 -5.28
C LEU A 171 -26.45 -4.83 -4.72
N PRO A 172 -26.84 -3.63 -5.17
CA PRO A 172 -26.28 -2.40 -4.63
C PRO A 172 -26.51 -2.28 -3.12
N LYS A 173 -25.55 -1.64 -2.43
CA LYS A 173 -25.66 -1.17 -1.05
C LYS A 173 -25.27 0.30 -0.97
N ARG A 174 -26.01 1.08 -0.19
CA ARG A 174 -25.69 2.48 0.11
C ARG A 174 -25.15 2.59 1.53
N PHE A 175 -24.11 3.39 1.72
CA PHE A 175 -23.43 3.57 3.00
C PHE A 175 -23.41 5.03 3.41
N ASP A 176 -23.88 5.32 4.63
CA ASP A 176 -23.59 6.58 5.32
C ASP A 176 -22.23 6.42 6.01
N VAL A 177 -21.30 7.34 5.79
CA VAL A 177 -19.94 7.28 6.35
C VAL A 177 -19.58 8.59 7.03
N THR A 178 -18.88 8.47 8.16
CA THR A 178 -18.21 9.57 8.84
C THR A 178 -16.74 9.26 8.97
N MET A 179 -15.89 10.12 8.43
CA MET A 179 -14.44 10.05 8.63
C MET A 179 -13.99 11.24 9.46
N THR A 180 -13.22 10.96 10.51
CA THR A 180 -12.63 11.98 11.38
C THR A 180 -11.11 11.80 11.40
N VAL A 181 -10.37 12.89 11.23
CA VAL A 181 -8.91 12.95 11.35
C VAL A 181 -8.56 14.05 12.35
N THR A 182 -7.87 13.68 13.43
CA THR A 182 -7.62 14.58 14.57
C THR A 182 -6.14 14.69 14.85
N ALA A 183 -5.56 15.86 14.56
CA ALA A 183 -4.19 16.21 14.92
C ALA A 183 -4.06 16.40 16.43
N GLU A 184 -2.97 15.90 17.01
CA GLU A 184 -2.67 16.09 18.43
C GLU A 184 -2.52 17.58 18.79
N PRO A 185 -2.74 17.98 20.06
CA PRO A 185 -2.58 19.36 20.50
C PRO A 185 -1.23 20.03 20.21
N SER A 186 -0.17 19.23 20.02
CA SER A 186 1.19 19.68 19.75
C SER A 186 1.63 19.47 18.30
N ALA A 187 0.74 19.03 17.42
CA ALA A 187 1.06 18.67 16.04
C ALA A 187 1.47 19.88 15.17
N ALA A 188 1.00 21.08 15.53
CA ALA A 188 1.39 22.34 14.89
C ALA A 188 1.45 23.50 15.91
N PRO A 189 2.26 24.54 15.65
CA PRO A 189 2.28 25.74 16.48
C PRO A 189 0.90 26.42 16.55
N PRO A 190 0.52 27.04 17.68
CA PRO A 190 -0.75 27.76 17.78
C PRO A 190 -0.87 28.87 16.72
N GLY A 191 -1.99 28.89 16.00
CA GLY A 191 -2.27 29.85 14.93
C GLY A 191 -1.80 29.41 13.54
N GLU A 192 -0.93 28.42 13.43
CA GLU A 192 -0.56 27.83 12.13
C GLU A 192 -1.75 27.10 11.53
N THR A 193 -1.91 27.24 10.20
CA THR A 193 -2.99 26.55 9.49
C THR A 193 -2.58 25.12 9.21
N ILE A 194 -3.33 24.18 9.77
CA ILE A 194 -3.23 22.76 9.40
C ILE A 194 -4.10 22.55 8.16
N ARG A 195 -3.47 21.95 7.15
CA ARG A 195 -4.07 21.51 5.91
C ARG A 195 -4.28 20.01 5.97
N ALA A 196 -5.46 19.55 5.58
CA ALA A 196 -5.86 18.16 5.66
C ALA A 196 -6.45 17.67 4.34
N TRP A 197 -6.02 16.49 3.90
CA TRP A 197 -6.60 15.76 2.80
C TRP A 197 -7.24 14.49 3.37
N LEU A 198 -8.55 14.33 3.21
CA LEU A 198 -9.28 13.14 3.65
C LEU A 198 -9.81 12.38 2.42
N PRO A 199 -9.55 11.06 2.31
CA PRO A 199 -10.00 10.27 1.17
C PRO A 199 -11.52 10.18 1.11
N VAL A 200 -12.05 10.23 -0.11
CA VAL A 200 -13.48 10.05 -0.40
C VAL A 200 -13.69 9.08 -1.57
N PRO A 201 -14.84 8.39 -1.63
CA PRO A 201 -15.14 7.47 -2.73
C PRO A 201 -15.00 8.13 -4.10
N ARG A 202 -14.25 7.54 -5.04
CA ARG A 202 -14.23 7.99 -6.44
C ARG A 202 -15.42 7.43 -7.24
N GLN A 203 -15.74 8.07 -8.36
CA GLN A 203 -16.67 7.53 -9.32
C GLN A 203 -16.05 6.33 -10.04
N TYR A 204 -16.80 5.23 -10.09
CA TYR A 204 -16.39 4.00 -10.73
C TYR A 204 -17.60 3.22 -11.29
N PRO A 205 -17.45 2.26 -12.24
CA PRO A 205 -18.61 1.57 -12.82
C PRO A 205 -19.53 0.84 -11.81
N PHE A 206 -18.98 0.39 -10.68
CA PHE A 206 -19.72 -0.27 -9.61
C PHE A 206 -19.72 0.52 -8.28
N GLN A 207 -19.18 1.74 -8.28
CA GLN A 207 -19.21 2.66 -7.13
C GLN A 207 -19.63 4.06 -7.59
N GLY A 208 -20.71 4.61 -7.03
CA GLY A 208 -21.23 5.91 -7.46
C GLY A 208 -22.12 6.55 -6.44
N GLU A 209 -22.91 7.53 -6.92
CA GLU A 209 -23.88 8.26 -6.09
C GLU A 209 -23.24 8.89 -4.85
N PHE A 210 -21.98 9.31 -4.96
CA PHE A 210 -21.30 9.99 -3.86
C PHE A 210 -21.92 11.36 -3.61
N GLU A 211 -22.30 11.61 -2.36
CA GLU A 211 -22.73 12.92 -1.89
C GLU A 211 -21.98 13.30 -0.62
N LEU A 212 -21.32 14.46 -0.62
CA LEU A 212 -20.73 15.04 0.59
C LEU A 212 -21.84 15.75 1.37
N LEU A 213 -22.28 15.13 2.47
CA LEU A 213 -23.40 15.59 3.29
C LEU A 213 -23.00 16.75 4.21
N SER A 214 -21.84 16.62 4.86
CA SER A 214 -21.30 17.67 5.74
C SER A 214 -19.77 17.59 5.84
N ALA A 215 -19.15 18.72 6.18
CA ALA A 215 -17.74 18.77 6.53
C ALA A 215 -17.50 19.87 7.56
N SER A 216 -16.61 19.61 8.52
CA SER A 216 -16.15 20.57 9.51
C SER A 216 -14.63 20.49 9.62
N PRO A 217 -13.89 21.57 9.26
CA PRO A 217 -14.36 22.85 8.70
C PRO A 217 -15.00 22.70 7.30
N PRO A 218 -15.60 23.75 6.71
CA PRO A 218 -16.06 23.70 5.32
C PRO A 218 -14.93 23.35 4.34
N PRO A 219 -15.20 22.56 3.28
CA PRO A 219 -14.19 22.14 2.33
C PRO A 219 -13.65 23.34 1.54
N LYS A 220 -12.34 23.37 1.36
CA LYS A 220 -11.66 24.35 0.50
C LYS A 220 -11.59 23.86 -0.94
N HIS A 221 -11.46 22.55 -1.11
CA HIS A 221 -11.48 21.88 -2.41
C HIS A 221 -12.03 20.46 -2.24
N LEU A 222 -12.68 19.97 -3.29
CA LEU A 222 -13.10 18.58 -3.44
C LEU A 222 -12.66 18.17 -4.84
N ASP A 223 -11.84 17.14 -4.91
CA ASP A 223 -11.28 16.66 -6.16
C ASP A 223 -12.37 16.20 -7.15
N ASP A 224 -12.00 16.21 -8.43
CA ASP A 224 -12.81 15.64 -9.49
C ASP A 224 -13.26 14.21 -9.14
N ARG A 225 -14.48 13.85 -9.54
CA ARG A 225 -15.09 12.56 -9.21
C ARG A 225 -14.27 11.37 -9.73
N GLU A 226 -13.50 11.52 -10.80
CA GLU A 226 -12.70 10.44 -11.38
C GLU A 226 -11.22 10.48 -10.98
N SER A 227 -10.82 11.42 -10.10
CA SER A 227 -9.43 11.54 -9.60
C SER A 227 -8.86 10.19 -9.17
N SER A 228 -7.57 9.99 -9.47
CA SER A 228 -6.86 8.74 -9.13
C SER A 228 -6.51 8.63 -7.65
N ILE A 229 -6.56 9.75 -6.92
CA ILE A 229 -6.37 9.86 -5.47
C ILE A 229 -7.36 10.89 -4.93
N ARG A 230 -8.61 10.49 -4.72
CA ARG A 230 -9.69 11.45 -4.49
C ARG A 230 -9.78 11.88 -3.03
N ALA A 231 -9.68 13.18 -2.79
CA ALA A 231 -9.74 13.76 -1.46
C ALA A 231 -10.74 14.92 -1.32
N VAL A 232 -11.15 15.18 -0.09
CA VAL A 232 -11.63 16.49 0.36
C VAL A 232 -10.45 17.20 1.02
N TYR A 233 -10.20 18.44 0.60
CA TYR A 233 -9.17 19.32 1.16
C TYR A 233 -9.78 20.33 2.13
N LEU A 234 -9.23 20.38 3.34
CA LEU A 234 -9.73 21.15 4.48
C LEU A 234 -8.61 21.96 5.11
N GLU A 235 -8.96 23.10 5.72
CA GLU A 235 -8.01 23.97 6.39
C GLU A 235 -8.59 24.52 7.69
N GLN A 236 -7.83 24.48 8.77
CA GLN A 236 -8.17 25.23 9.99
C GLN A 236 -6.91 25.53 10.83
N PRO A 237 -6.93 26.62 11.62
CA PRO A 237 -5.81 26.96 12.49
C PRO A 237 -5.72 26.01 13.69
N ALA A 238 -4.50 25.63 14.05
CA ALA A 238 -4.22 24.94 15.30
C ALA A 238 -4.49 25.86 16.49
N VAL A 239 -5.15 25.33 17.52
CA VAL A 239 -5.46 26.08 18.75
C VAL A 239 -4.57 25.57 19.87
N LYS A 240 -3.99 26.51 20.62
CA LYS A 240 -3.10 26.20 21.75
C LYS A 240 -3.72 25.17 22.69
N ASP A 241 -2.96 24.11 22.97
CA ASP A 241 -3.31 23.02 23.89
C ASP A 241 -4.62 22.28 23.55
N LYS A 242 -5.08 22.35 22.28
CA LYS A 242 -6.28 21.65 21.82
C LYS A 242 -6.00 20.81 20.57
N PRO A 243 -6.60 19.61 20.45
CA PRO A 243 -6.53 18.86 19.21
C PRO A 243 -7.23 19.60 18.08
N THR A 244 -6.80 19.35 16.85
CA THR A 244 -7.40 19.94 15.64
C THR A 244 -8.12 18.85 14.85
N GLU A 245 -9.44 18.88 14.83
CA GLU A 245 -10.30 17.84 14.26
C GLU A 245 -10.86 18.23 12.90
N PHE A 246 -10.65 17.39 11.90
CA PHE A 246 -11.26 17.45 10.58
C PHE A 246 -12.27 16.32 10.45
N LYS A 247 -13.51 16.66 10.10
CA LYS A 247 -14.60 15.68 9.99
C LYS A 247 -15.33 15.84 8.67
N ILE A 248 -15.59 14.73 7.99
CA ILE A 248 -16.46 14.68 6.82
C ILE A 248 -17.54 13.61 7.01
N GLU A 249 -18.72 13.90 6.49
CA GLU A 249 -19.85 12.98 6.41
C GLU A 249 -20.30 12.90 4.95
N TYR A 250 -20.40 11.70 4.43
CA TYR A 250 -20.80 11.46 3.05
C TYR A 250 -21.58 10.16 2.93
N ASP A 251 -22.27 10.00 1.82
CA ASP A 251 -22.80 8.71 1.41
C ASP A 251 -22.32 8.31 0.01
N TYR A 252 -22.42 7.02 -0.29
CA TYR A 252 -22.14 6.47 -1.62
C TYR A 252 -22.80 5.10 -1.78
N THR A 253 -22.95 4.65 -3.03
CA THR A 253 -23.48 3.34 -3.41
C THR A 253 -22.36 2.47 -3.98
N MET A 254 -22.30 1.20 -3.54
CA MET A 254 -21.36 0.18 -4.01
C MET A 254 -22.13 -1.08 -4.43
N HIS A 255 -21.75 -1.66 -5.57
CA HIS A 255 -22.34 -2.90 -6.08
C HIS A 255 -21.44 -4.10 -5.81
N GLY A 256 -22.04 -5.28 -5.69
CA GLY A 256 -21.31 -6.54 -5.75
C GLY A 256 -20.91 -6.82 -7.17
N VAL A 257 -19.70 -7.34 -7.36
CA VAL A 257 -19.11 -7.59 -8.66
C VAL A 257 -18.87 -9.09 -8.85
N TRP A 258 -19.25 -9.62 -10.01
CA TRP A 258 -18.83 -10.93 -10.47
C TRP A 258 -18.77 -10.99 -12.00
N PHE A 259 -17.58 -11.24 -12.54
CA PHE A 259 -17.37 -11.50 -13.96
C PHE A 259 -17.34 -13.01 -14.23
N ASP A 260 -18.31 -13.52 -15.00
CA ASP A 260 -18.32 -14.90 -15.50
C ASP A 260 -17.41 -15.01 -16.74
N VAL A 261 -16.09 -15.04 -16.49
CA VAL A 261 -15.08 -15.08 -17.54
C VAL A 261 -14.97 -16.49 -18.11
N ASP A 262 -15.14 -16.60 -19.43
CA ASP A 262 -14.85 -17.81 -20.20
C ASP A 262 -13.43 -17.67 -20.77
N PRO A 263 -12.44 -18.44 -20.28
CA PRO A 263 -11.06 -18.34 -20.73
C PRO A 263 -10.92 -18.55 -22.25
N ALA A 264 -11.80 -19.33 -22.88
CA ALA A 264 -11.74 -19.57 -24.32
C ALA A 264 -12.07 -18.33 -25.16
N LYS A 265 -12.73 -17.33 -24.57
CA LYS A 265 -13.06 -16.05 -25.22
C LYS A 265 -12.05 -14.95 -24.94
N VAL A 266 -11.14 -15.16 -23.98
CA VAL A 266 -10.15 -14.17 -23.59
C VAL A 266 -9.14 -13.98 -24.71
N GLN A 267 -8.95 -12.73 -25.11
CA GLN A 267 -8.01 -12.35 -26.16
C GLN A 267 -6.69 -11.86 -25.55
N PRO A 268 -5.54 -12.09 -26.20
CA PRO A 268 -4.28 -11.43 -25.84
C PRO A 268 -4.46 -9.91 -25.85
N CYS A 269 -3.82 -9.23 -24.89
CA CYS A 269 -3.81 -7.77 -24.88
C CYS A 269 -3.04 -7.23 -26.10
N ASP A 270 -3.61 -6.22 -26.76
CA ASP A 270 -2.86 -5.43 -27.74
C ASP A 270 -1.91 -4.48 -27.00
N ALA A 271 -0.61 -4.74 -27.08
CA ALA A 271 0.40 -3.88 -26.44
C ALA A 271 0.55 -2.51 -27.12
N ALA A 272 -0.03 -2.32 -28.33
CA ALA A 272 -0.07 -1.04 -29.01
C ALA A 272 -1.23 -0.15 -28.56
N ASP A 273 -2.19 -0.67 -27.80
CA ASP A 273 -3.27 0.11 -27.20
C ASP A 273 -2.69 1.13 -26.21
N SER A 274 -2.83 2.42 -26.53
CA SER A 274 -2.30 3.52 -25.73
C SER A 274 -2.88 3.60 -24.32
N ASP A 275 -4.12 3.12 -24.14
CA ASP A 275 -4.85 3.21 -22.88
C ASP A 275 -4.43 2.07 -21.94
N LEU A 276 -3.95 0.94 -22.49
CA LEU A 276 -3.49 -0.22 -21.72
C LEU A 276 -1.97 -0.23 -21.51
N ARG A 277 -1.20 0.42 -22.40
CA ARG A 277 0.26 0.45 -22.35
C ARG A 277 0.85 0.87 -20.99
N PRO A 278 0.35 1.91 -20.28
CA PRO A 278 0.85 2.27 -18.95
C PRO A 278 0.71 1.16 -17.91
N PHE A 279 -0.27 0.27 -18.11
CA PHE A 279 -0.57 -0.84 -17.21
C PHE A 279 0.14 -2.14 -17.61
N LEU A 280 1.05 -2.11 -18.59
CA LEU A 280 1.87 -3.25 -19.03
C LEU A 280 3.35 -3.09 -18.67
N SER A 281 3.81 -1.88 -18.36
CA SER A 281 5.21 -1.60 -18.09
C SER A 281 5.55 -1.57 -16.60
N GLU A 282 6.86 -1.56 -16.31
CA GLU A 282 7.37 -1.15 -15.01
C GLU A 282 6.86 0.24 -14.62
N ALA A 283 6.72 0.43 -13.33
CA ALA A 283 6.31 1.67 -12.67
C ALA A 283 6.97 1.69 -11.28
N PRO A 284 6.85 2.77 -10.50
CA PRO A 284 7.32 2.71 -9.12
C PRO A 284 6.74 1.51 -8.37
N HIS A 285 7.55 0.86 -7.53
CA HIS A 285 7.22 -0.38 -6.82
C HIS A 285 6.81 -1.61 -7.68
N ILE A 286 6.75 -1.47 -9.01
CA ILE A 286 6.50 -2.52 -10.00
C ILE A 286 7.75 -2.68 -10.86
N VAL A 287 8.66 -3.56 -10.43
CA VAL A 287 9.99 -3.71 -11.03
C VAL A 287 10.22 -5.16 -11.42
N PHE A 288 10.65 -5.38 -12.66
CA PHE A 288 10.91 -6.69 -13.25
C PHE A 288 12.33 -7.16 -12.96
N THR A 289 12.64 -7.32 -11.67
CA THR A 289 13.93 -7.83 -11.18
C THR A 289 14.25 -9.22 -11.76
N PRO A 290 15.52 -9.63 -11.85
CA PRO A 290 15.89 -10.98 -12.27
C PRO A 290 15.16 -12.09 -11.48
N GLU A 291 14.95 -11.86 -10.18
CA GLU A 291 14.27 -12.77 -9.26
C GLU A 291 12.77 -12.83 -9.52
N ILE A 292 12.11 -11.69 -9.75
CA ILE A 292 10.69 -11.64 -10.17
C ILE A 292 10.52 -12.35 -11.52
N ARG A 293 11.44 -12.15 -12.48
CA ARG A 293 11.41 -12.85 -13.77
C ARG A 293 11.58 -14.36 -13.62
N ALA A 294 12.45 -14.80 -12.72
CA ALA A 294 12.65 -16.22 -12.44
C ALA A 294 11.39 -16.84 -11.81
N LEU A 295 10.81 -16.17 -10.80
CA LEU A 295 9.56 -16.59 -10.18
C LEU A 295 8.41 -16.66 -11.19
N SER A 296 8.26 -15.63 -12.02
CA SER A 296 7.24 -15.58 -13.06
C SER A 296 7.33 -16.77 -14.02
N ARG A 297 8.53 -17.14 -14.48
CA ARG A 297 8.73 -18.33 -15.34
C ARG A 297 8.31 -19.62 -14.64
N GLN A 298 8.58 -19.76 -13.35
CA GLN A 298 8.17 -20.92 -12.56
C GLN A 298 6.65 -21.01 -12.42
N ILE A 299 5.97 -19.88 -12.19
CA ILE A 299 4.52 -19.83 -11.99
C ILE A 299 3.77 -20.04 -13.32
N VAL A 300 4.14 -19.27 -14.35
CA VAL A 300 3.38 -19.18 -15.59
C VAL A 300 3.77 -20.28 -16.58
N GLY A 301 5.05 -20.64 -16.66
CA GLY A 301 5.54 -21.59 -17.66
C GLY A 301 5.20 -21.16 -19.08
N GLU A 302 4.70 -22.10 -19.88
CA GLU A 302 4.33 -21.91 -21.29
C GLU A 302 2.86 -21.46 -21.50
N GLU A 303 2.15 -21.05 -20.43
CA GLU A 303 0.77 -20.58 -20.55
C GLU A 303 0.70 -19.31 -21.41
N THR A 304 -0.22 -19.29 -22.37
CA THR A 304 -0.40 -18.14 -23.27
C THR A 304 -1.66 -17.35 -22.97
N ASN A 305 -2.68 -17.97 -22.35
CA ASN A 305 -3.95 -17.33 -22.08
C ASN A 305 -3.83 -16.29 -20.93
N PRO A 306 -4.14 -14.99 -21.16
CA PRO A 306 -4.02 -13.93 -20.15
C PRO A 306 -4.75 -14.23 -18.84
N TYR A 307 -5.97 -14.78 -18.90
CA TYR A 307 -6.74 -15.13 -17.71
C TYR A 307 -6.04 -16.23 -16.91
N LEU A 308 -5.57 -17.29 -17.58
CA LEU A 308 -4.89 -18.41 -16.90
C LEU A 308 -3.52 -18.01 -16.35
N LYS A 309 -2.78 -17.12 -17.03
CA LYS A 309 -1.55 -16.51 -16.50
C LYS A 309 -1.82 -15.80 -15.17
N ALA A 310 -2.79 -14.89 -15.17
CA ALA A 310 -3.15 -14.13 -13.97
C ALA A 310 -3.68 -15.07 -12.87
N LYS A 311 -4.51 -16.08 -13.20
CA LYS A 311 -5.03 -17.03 -12.21
C LYS A 311 -3.90 -17.84 -11.55
N ARG A 312 -2.91 -18.30 -12.31
CA ARG A 312 -1.72 -18.99 -11.76
C ARG A 312 -0.94 -18.09 -10.79
N CYS A 313 -0.77 -16.81 -11.12
CA CYS A 313 -0.12 -15.85 -10.22
C CYS A 313 -0.93 -15.62 -8.94
N TYR A 314 -2.24 -15.40 -9.06
CA TYR A 314 -3.16 -15.25 -7.93
C TYR A 314 -3.13 -16.48 -7.00
N ASP A 315 -3.24 -17.67 -7.60
CA ASP A 315 -3.23 -18.93 -6.87
C ASP A 315 -1.90 -19.19 -6.18
N TRP A 316 -0.79 -18.92 -6.87
CA TRP A 316 0.53 -19.04 -6.26
C TRP A 316 0.68 -18.10 -5.07
N ILE A 317 0.23 -16.85 -5.16
CA ILE A 317 0.26 -15.90 -4.04
C ILE A 317 -0.55 -16.43 -2.86
N ALA A 318 -1.81 -16.86 -3.09
CA ALA A 318 -2.67 -17.45 -2.06
C ALA A 318 -2.01 -18.63 -1.33
N ASP A 319 -1.27 -19.47 -2.08
CA ASP A 319 -0.63 -20.66 -1.56
C ASP A 319 0.75 -20.43 -0.94
N ASN A 320 1.48 -19.37 -1.31
CA ASN A 320 2.90 -19.21 -0.94
C ASN A 320 3.20 -17.96 -0.11
N ILE A 321 2.33 -16.94 -0.13
CA ILE A 321 2.48 -15.72 0.65
C ILE A 321 1.63 -15.81 1.92
N LYS A 322 2.14 -15.25 3.02
CA LYS A 322 1.37 -15.07 4.26
C LYS A 322 1.01 -13.61 4.43
N TYR A 323 -0.11 -13.33 5.06
CA TYR A 323 -0.41 -11.96 5.45
C TYR A 323 0.50 -11.52 6.59
N SER A 324 0.83 -10.24 6.59
CA SER A 324 1.57 -9.57 7.65
C SER A 324 1.41 -8.06 7.49
N TYR A 325 1.09 -7.34 8.55
CA TYR A 325 1.19 -5.88 8.53
C TYR A 325 2.58 -5.43 8.08
N ALA A 326 2.62 -4.40 7.24
CA ALA A 326 3.83 -3.81 6.70
C ALA A 326 4.43 -2.73 7.61
N ILE A 327 5.71 -2.45 7.37
CA ILE A 327 6.30 -1.16 7.74
C ILE A 327 5.74 -0.08 6.80
N GLU A 328 5.83 1.19 7.17
CA GLU A 328 5.32 2.28 6.33
C GLU A 328 5.92 2.22 4.91
N TYR A 329 5.08 2.31 3.89
CA TYR A 329 5.47 2.09 2.49
C TYR A 329 6.57 3.02 2.00
N SER A 330 6.57 4.27 2.49
CA SER A 330 7.64 5.26 2.26
C SER A 330 9.04 4.82 2.72
N THR A 331 9.14 3.76 3.53
CA THR A 331 10.43 3.19 3.94
C THR A 331 10.88 2.02 3.06
N ILE A 332 10.05 1.54 2.13
CA ILE A 332 10.30 0.36 1.29
C ILE A 332 10.72 0.80 -0.11
N ARG A 333 11.89 0.37 -0.57
CA ARG A 333 12.43 0.76 -1.89
C ARG A 333 11.70 0.15 -3.07
N ASN A 334 11.31 -1.12 -2.92
CA ASN A 334 10.62 -1.88 -3.94
C ASN A 334 9.69 -2.85 -3.23
N ILE A 335 8.39 -2.54 -3.25
CA ILE A 335 7.41 -3.26 -2.46
C ILE A 335 7.13 -4.66 -3.04
N SER A 336 7.03 -4.79 -4.37
CA SER A 336 6.82 -6.10 -5.01
C SER A 336 7.95 -7.07 -4.68
N GLU A 337 9.20 -6.62 -4.73
CA GLU A 337 10.38 -7.40 -4.34
C GLU A 337 10.45 -7.67 -2.82
N TYR A 338 10.02 -6.72 -1.98
CA TYR A 338 9.90 -6.93 -0.54
C TYR A 338 8.96 -8.08 -0.22
N CYS A 339 7.74 -8.07 -0.78
CA CYS A 339 6.76 -9.14 -0.59
C CYS A 339 7.30 -10.50 -1.06
N ARG A 340 7.86 -10.54 -2.28
CA ARG A 340 8.45 -11.74 -2.89
C ARG A 340 9.55 -12.36 -2.03
N SER A 341 10.51 -11.54 -1.59
CA SER A 341 11.71 -12.00 -0.89
C SER A 341 11.41 -12.45 0.55
N ARG A 342 10.43 -11.84 1.21
CA ARG A 342 10.03 -12.17 2.59
C ARG A 342 9.04 -13.35 2.65
N GLY A 343 8.27 -13.59 1.58
CA GLY A 343 7.20 -14.58 1.56
C GLY A 343 5.97 -14.17 2.37
N TYR A 344 5.85 -12.88 2.69
CA TYR A 344 4.70 -12.28 3.34
C TYR A 344 4.61 -10.79 3.01
N GLY A 345 3.41 -10.23 3.15
CA GLY A 345 3.16 -8.80 3.07
C GLY A 345 1.74 -8.46 3.52
N ASP A 346 1.38 -7.19 3.48
CA ASP A 346 -0.01 -6.76 3.64
C ASP A 346 -0.71 -6.62 2.27
N CYS A 347 -1.96 -6.15 2.26
CA CYS A 347 -2.82 -6.14 1.09
C CYS A 347 -2.20 -5.37 -0.09
N GLY A 348 -1.59 -4.20 0.13
CA GLY A 348 -0.96 -3.42 -0.94
C GLY A 348 0.35 -4.05 -1.43
N GLN A 349 1.13 -4.67 -0.54
CA GLN A 349 2.33 -5.42 -0.91
C GLN A 349 2.01 -6.66 -1.76
N GLU A 350 0.94 -7.37 -1.40
CA GLU A 350 0.40 -8.50 -2.14
C GLU A 350 -0.17 -8.07 -3.50
N ALA A 351 -0.91 -6.96 -3.55
CA ALA A 351 -1.47 -6.38 -4.77
C ALA A 351 -0.36 -5.97 -5.75
N LEU A 352 0.69 -5.29 -5.29
CA LEU A 352 1.82 -4.91 -6.12
C LEU A 352 2.62 -6.11 -6.65
N LEU A 353 2.84 -7.14 -5.83
CA LEU A 353 3.48 -8.36 -6.31
C LEU A 353 2.63 -9.02 -7.41
N PHE A 354 1.32 -9.14 -7.18
CA PHE A 354 0.40 -9.69 -8.17
C PHE A 354 0.41 -8.88 -9.48
N MET A 355 0.30 -7.55 -9.39
CA MET A 355 0.36 -6.66 -10.54
C MET A 355 1.70 -6.80 -11.27
N THR A 356 2.82 -6.83 -10.55
CA THR A 356 4.16 -6.99 -11.15
C THR A 356 4.25 -8.29 -11.96
N LEU A 357 3.75 -9.39 -11.41
CA LEU A 357 3.69 -10.67 -12.13
C LEU A 357 2.74 -10.59 -13.33
N CYS A 358 1.59 -9.94 -13.23
CA CYS A 358 0.64 -9.78 -14.35
C CYS A 358 1.25 -8.96 -15.49
N ARG A 359 1.77 -7.76 -15.19
CA ARG A 359 2.36 -6.85 -16.18
C ARG A 359 3.53 -7.49 -16.90
N LEU A 360 4.40 -8.18 -16.17
CA LEU A 360 5.52 -8.93 -16.74
C LEU A 360 5.09 -9.98 -17.78
N ASN A 361 3.88 -10.54 -17.65
CA ASN A 361 3.35 -11.57 -18.53
C ASN A 361 2.37 -11.04 -19.60
N GLY A 362 2.32 -9.70 -19.78
CA GLY A 362 1.49 -9.05 -20.79
C GLY A 362 0.02 -8.94 -20.40
N VAL A 363 -0.31 -9.01 -19.10
CA VAL A 363 -1.66 -8.79 -18.58
C VAL A 363 -1.71 -7.39 -17.96
N PRO A 364 -2.48 -6.43 -18.52
CA PRO A 364 -2.57 -5.11 -17.93
C PRO A 364 -3.15 -5.19 -16.53
N ALA A 365 -2.51 -4.54 -15.56
CA ALA A 365 -2.95 -4.57 -14.16
C ALA A 365 -2.78 -3.21 -13.48
N ARG A 366 -3.70 -2.84 -12.59
CA ARG A 366 -3.67 -1.57 -11.85
C ARG A 366 -4.11 -1.71 -10.40
N TRP A 367 -3.76 -0.73 -9.57
CA TRP A 367 -4.02 -0.72 -8.14
C TRP A 367 -5.42 -0.14 -7.86
N GLN A 368 -6.10 -0.65 -6.84
CA GLN A 368 -7.23 0.05 -6.21
C GLN A 368 -7.15 -0.04 -4.69
N THR A 369 -7.57 1.01 -4.00
CA THR A 369 -7.42 1.09 -2.53
C THR A 369 -8.38 2.08 -1.89
N GLY A 370 -8.66 1.85 -0.62
CA GLY A 370 -9.49 2.68 0.24
C GLY A 370 -9.81 1.95 1.54
N TRP A 371 -11.08 1.61 1.74
CA TRP A 371 -11.54 0.98 2.99
C TRP A 371 -12.35 -0.28 2.73
N ASN A 372 -12.06 -1.33 3.49
CA ASN A 372 -12.95 -2.45 3.71
C ASN A 372 -13.93 -2.08 4.83
N THR A 373 -15.23 -2.05 4.51
CA THR A 373 -16.34 -1.76 5.43
C THR A 373 -17.18 -3.02 5.71
N PHE A 374 -16.62 -4.22 5.54
CA PHE A 374 -17.35 -5.44 5.84
C PHE A 374 -17.64 -5.52 7.35
N PRO A 375 -18.87 -5.86 7.79
CA PRO A 375 -19.23 -5.91 9.20
C PRO A 375 -18.25 -6.74 10.04
N ASN A 376 -17.72 -6.14 11.11
CA ASN A 376 -16.70 -6.71 12.01
C ASN A 376 -15.35 -7.05 11.37
N ALA A 377 -15.06 -6.55 10.16
CA ALA A 377 -13.78 -6.67 9.46
C ALA A 377 -13.28 -5.32 8.91
N LYS A 378 -13.78 -4.21 9.47
CA LYS A 378 -13.40 -2.84 9.07
C LYS A 378 -11.89 -2.67 9.09
N SER A 379 -11.32 -2.25 7.97
CA SER A 379 -9.88 -1.99 7.82
C SER A 379 -9.62 -1.11 6.60
N ILE A 380 -8.44 -0.51 6.53
CA ILE A 380 -7.88 -0.05 5.26
C ILE A 380 -7.56 -1.26 4.39
N HIS A 381 -7.72 -1.14 3.07
CA HIS A 381 -7.55 -2.29 2.17
C HIS A 381 -7.17 -1.91 0.76
N ASP A 382 -6.39 -2.78 0.14
CA ASP A 382 -5.82 -2.65 -1.19
C ASP A 382 -6.09 -3.92 -1.99
N TRP A 383 -6.33 -3.75 -3.27
CA TRP A 383 -6.47 -4.84 -4.21
C TRP A 383 -6.02 -4.39 -5.59
N SER A 384 -6.34 -5.19 -6.61
CA SER A 384 -5.91 -4.93 -7.98
C SER A 384 -7.06 -5.12 -8.96
N GLU A 385 -6.87 -4.60 -10.16
CA GLU A 385 -7.68 -4.97 -11.31
C GLU A 385 -6.78 -5.48 -12.43
N ILE A 386 -7.28 -6.42 -13.22
CA ILE A 386 -6.67 -6.86 -14.48
C ILE A 386 -7.59 -6.53 -15.65
N TYR A 387 -7.02 -6.23 -16.81
CA TYR A 387 -7.79 -6.06 -18.03
C TYR A 387 -7.80 -7.35 -18.86
N LEU A 388 -9.00 -7.84 -19.20
CA LEU A 388 -9.19 -9.02 -20.05
C LEU A 388 -10.21 -8.71 -21.15
N ALA A 389 -9.80 -8.64 -22.41
CA ALA A 389 -10.74 -8.49 -23.52
C ALA A 389 -11.55 -9.78 -23.74
N PRO A 390 -12.86 -9.70 -24.04
CA PRO A 390 -13.68 -8.48 -24.22
C PRO A 390 -14.36 -7.99 -22.92
N TYR A 391 -14.01 -8.53 -21.75
CA TYR A 391 -14.67 -8.28 -20.47
C TYR A 391 -14.34 -6.92 -19.84
N GLY A 392 -13.16 -6.36 -20.11
CA GLY A 392 -12.72 -5.08 -19.55
C GLY A 392 -11.88 -5.22 -18.28
N TRP A 393 -11.93 -4.22 -17.41
CA TRP A 393 -11.26 -4.22 -16.10
C TRP A 393 -12.05 -5.07 -15.10
N ILE A 394 -11.35 -6.00 -14.45
CA ILE A 394 -11.92 -7.01 -13.57
C ILE A 394 -11.17 -6.97 -12.23
N PRO A 395 -11.87 -6.93 -11.08
CA PRO A 395 -11.22 -6.91 -9.78
C PRO A 395 -10.59 -8.26 -9.44
N VAL A 396 -9.42 -8.19 -8.80
CA VAL A 396 -8.70 -9.31 -8.21
C VAL A 396 -8.17 -8.87 -6.85
N ASP A 397 -8.50 -9.61 -5.79
CA ASP A 397 -8.08 -9.33 -4.41
C ASP A 397 -7.16 -10.46 -3.90
N PRO A 398 -5.83 -10.34 -4.07
CA PRO A 398 -4.87 -11.36 -3.66
C PRO A 398 -4.93 -11.70 -2.16
N TYR A 399 -5.15 -10.68 -1.32
CA TYR A 399 -5.30 -10.87 0.12
C TYR A 399 -6.47 -11.81 0.43
N MET A 400 -7.62 -11.63 -0.22
CA MET A 400 -8.76 -12.52 0.02
C MET A 400 -8.50 -13.97 -0.42
N GLY A 401 -7.63 -14.17 -1.41
CA GLY A 401 -7.13 -15.51 -1.77
C GLY A 401 -6.28 -16.14 -0.67
N ILE A 402 -5.35 -15.36 -0.10
CA ILE A 402 -4.53 -15.74 1.05
C ILE A 402 -5.44 -16.02 2.27
N TYR A 403 -6.39 -15.12 2.55
CA TYR A 403 -7.33 -15.23 3.66
C TYR A 403 -8.16 -16.51 3.58
N ALA A 404 -8.81 -16.76 2.44
CA ALA A 404 -9.61 -17.96 2.23
C ALA A 404 -8.78 -19.24 2.41
N THR A 405 -7.55 -19.23 1.93
CA THR A 405 -6.64 -20.39 1.98
C THR A 405 -6.10 -20.63 3.40
N ARG A 406 -5.69 -19.57 4.10
CA ARG A 406 -4.85 -19.66 5.32
C ARG A 406 -5.52 -19.21 6.61
N TYR A 407 -6.53 -18.34 6.55
CA TYR A 407 -7.05 -17.63 7.72
C TYR A 407 -8.55 -17.79 7.97
N ALA A 408 -9.32 -18.26 6.98
CA ALA A 408 -10.68 -18.73 7.20
C ALA A 408 -10.64 -20.09 7.91
N ASN A 409 -10.64 -20.13 9.23
CA ASN A 409 -10.36 -21.36 9.99
C ASN A 409 -11.59 -22.26 10.21
N THR A 410 -12.79 -21.73 9.98
CA THR A 410 -14.07 -22.36 10.31
C THR A 410 -14.85 -22.82 9.07
N LEU A 411 -14.49 -22.32 7.88
CA LEU A 411 -15.08 -22.74 6.61
C LEU A 411 -14.62 -24.14 6.20
N SER A 412 -15.51 -24.88 5.54
CA SER A 412 -15.16 -26.17 4.93
C SER A 412 -14.12 -25.98 3.79
N PRO A 413 -13.35 -27.02 3.43
CA PRO A 413 -12.43 -26.93 2.30
C PRO A 413 -13.07 -26.49 0.98
N GLU A 414 -14.35 -26.82 0.76
CA GLU A 414 -15.11 -26.38 -0.41
C GLU A 414 -15.45 -24.90 -0.33
N GLN A 415 -15.99 -24.45 0.79
CA GLN A 415 -16.32 -23.03 1.01
C GLN A 415 -15.08 -22.12 0.90
N LYS A 416 -13.92 -22.61 1.34
CA LYS A 416 -12.63 -21.91 1.15
C LYS A 416 -12.28 -21.74 -0.33
N ARG A 417 -12.43 -22.80 -1.14
CA ARG A 417 -12.17 -22.74 -2.58
C ARG A 417 -13.13 -21.78 -3.26
N GLU A 418 -14.41 -21.85 -2.94
CA GLU A 418 -15.42 -20.93 -3.49
C GLU A 418 -15.13 -19.48 -3.13
N LEU A 419 -14.73 -19.20 -1.88
CA LEU A 419 -14.35 -17.85 -1.45
C LEU A 419 -13.10 -17.36 -2.19
N ARG A 420 -12.06 -18.19 -2.28
CA ARG A 420 -10.84 -17.89 -3.04
C ARG A 420 -11.15 -17.59 -4.50
N ASP A 421 -11.89 -18.47 -5.17
CA ASP A 421 -12.18 -18.31 -6.59
C ASP A 421 -13.11 -17.12 -6.86
N PHE A 422 -13.97 -16.74 -5.91
CA PHE A 422 -14.79 -15.54 -6.04
C PHE A 422 -13.95 -14.26 -6.19
N TYR A 423 -12.90 -14.10 -5.40
CA TYR A 423 -12.06 -12.88 -5.42
C TYR A 423 -11.04 -12.82 -6.57
N PHE A 424 -11.12 -13.76 -7.52
CA PHE A 424 -10.48 -13.65 -8.84
C PHE A 424 -11.55 -13.41 -9.90
N GLY A 425 -12.04 -12.17 -10.00
CA GLY A 425 -13.16 -11.83 -10.87
C GLY A 425 -14.35 -11.19 -10.17
N GLY A 426 -14.36 -11.23 -8.84
CA GLY A 426 -15.42 -10.68 -8.02
C GLY A 426 -14.93 -9.74 -6.93
N LEU A 427 -15.87 -8.96 -6.40
CA LEU A 427 -15.65 -8.02 -5.31
C LEU A 427 -16.96 -7.88 -4.52
N ASP A 428 -16.87 -7.86 -3.20
CA ASP A 428 -18.04 -7.61 -2.36
C ASP A 428 -18.41 -6.11 -2.33
N GLN A 429 -19.59 -5.80 -1.82
CA GLN A 429 -20.14 -4.44 -1.78
C GLN A 429 -19.50 -3.56 -0.70
N TYR A 430 -18.48 -4.04 0.02
CA TYR A 430 -17.90 -3.38 1.19
C TYR A 430 -16.49 -2.87 0.91
N ARG A 431 -16.13 -2.65 -0.36
CA ARG A 431 -14.82 -2.14 -0.79
C ARG A 431 -14.96 -0.70 -1.29
N MET A 432 -14.79 0.26 -0.38
CA MET A 432 -14.77 1.67 -0.74
C MET A 432 -13.50 1.99 -1.52
N ILE A 433 -13.66 2.46 -2.76
CA ILE A 433 -12.56 2.85 -3.66
C ILE A 433 -12.32 4.35 -3.50
N ALA A 434 -11.20 4.73 -2.89
CA ALA A 434 -10.75 6.13 -2.86
C ALA A 434 -9.75 6.40 -3.98
N ASN A 435 -8.82 5.46 -4.20
CA ASN A 435 -7.72 5.61 -5.14
C ASN A 435 -7.74 4.51 -6.20
N SER A 436 -7.26 4.83 -7.40
CA SER A 436 -7.18 3.91 -8.54
C SER A 436 -5.79 3.77 -9.14
N ASP A 437 -4.80 4.36 -8.48
CA ASP A 437 -3.40 4.11 -8.75
C ASP A 437 -2.56 4.44 -7.51
N HIS A 438 -1.32 4.01 -7.51
CA HIS A 438 -0.32 4.23 -6.46
C HIS A 438 0.59 5.41 -6.81
N GLU A 439 1.24 5.97 -5.80
CA GLU A 439 2.18 7.10 -5.93
C GLU A 439 1.60 8.33 -6.63
N GLN A 440 0.31 8.57 -6.38
CA GLN A 440 -0.38 9.72 -6.95
C GLN A 440 -0.15 10.98 -6.13
N THR A 441 -0.29 12.13 -6.79
CA THR A 441 -0.14 13.46 -6.17
C THR A 441 -1.49 13.97 -5.70
N LEU A 442 -1.56 14.44 -4.45
CA LEU A 442 -2.75 15.09 -3.89
C LEU A 442 -3.05 16.42 -4.60
N ASP A 443 -4.33 16.83 -4.61
CA ASP A 443 -4.77 18.14 -5.09
C ASP A 443 -5.44 18.95 -3.95
N PRO A 444 -4.95 20.15 -3.60
CA PRO A 444 -3.66 20.72 -4.00
C PRO A 444 -2.48 19.85 -3.52
N PRO A 445 -1.31 19.92 -4.17
CA PRO A 445 -0.14 19.17 -3.74
C PRO A 445 0.34 19.66 -2.38
N LYS A 446 0.77 18.72 -1.54
CA LYS A 446 1.46 19.01 -0.28
C LYS A 446 2.73 19.81 -0.54
N GLN A 447 3.03 20.73 0.37
CA GLN A 447 4.31 21.44 0.40
C GLN A 447 5.38 20.61 1.11
N SER A 448 4.98 19.83 2.10
CA SER A 448 5.81 18.85 2.79
C SER A 448 5.83 17.51 2.04
N MET A 449 6.71 16.61 2.45
CA MET A 449 6.68 15.23 1.98
C MET A 449 5.45 14.49 2.51
N ARG A 450 4.93 13.53 1.73
CA ARG A 450 3.79 12.70 2.15
C ARG A 450 4.17 11.76 3.29
N SER A 451 3.22 11.46 4.17
CA SER A 451 3.38 10.42 5.21
C SER A 451 3.46 9.02 4.58
N ASP A 452 2.59 8.78 3.60
CA ASP A 452 2.59 7.61 2.75
C ASP A 452 2.63 8.12 1.31
N ASP A 453 3.76 7.94 0.63
CA ASP A 453 3.97 8.41 -0.73
C ASP A 453 3.49 7.40 -1.77
N VAL A 454 3.02 6.22 -1.35
CA VAL A 454 2.54 5.15 -2.24
C VAL A 454 1.02 5.07 -2.22
N ASP A 455 0.40 5.18 -1.05
CA ASP A 455 -1.06 5.05 -0.86
C ASP A 455 -1.67 6.23 -0.09
N PHE A 456 -3.00 6.28 0.03
CA PHE A 456 -3.79 7.34 0.66
C PHE A 456 -5.13 6.82 1.21
N GLN A 457 -5.13 6.22 2.41
CA GLN A 457 -6.35 5.68 3.04
C GLN A 457 -6.69 6.35 4.38
N ARG A 458 -5.69 6.90 5.06
CA ARG A 458 -5.77 7.40 6.45
C ARG A 458 -5.99 8.91 6.55
N GLY A 459 -6.02 9.59 5.40
CA GLY A 459 -5.86 11.03 5.31
C GLY A 459 -4.43 11.47 5.58
N GLU A 460 -4.12 12.72 5.26
CA GLU A 460 -2.81 13.33 5.48
C GLU A 460 -2.91 14.77 5.94
N LEU A 461 -1.93 15.20 6.74
CA LEU A 461 -1.92 16.50 7.39
C LEU A 461 -0.58 17.22 7.18
N GLU A 462 -0.59 18.54 7.04
CA GLU A 462 0.63 19.37 7.07
C GLU A 462 0.35 20.77 7.63
N TRP A 463 1.39 21.46 8.07
CA TRP A 463 1.36 22.91 8.35
C TRP A 463 2.64 23.54 7.79
N GLY A 464 2.52 24.67 7.08
CA GLY A 464 3.66 25.21 6.31
C GLY A 464 4.32 24.11 5.45
N ASP A 465 5.65 24.03 5.46
CA ASP A 465 6.43 22.98 4.80
C ASP A 465 6.67 21.73 5.68
N HIS A 466 5.97 21.59 6.81
CA HIS A 466 6.16 20.50 7.77
C HIS A 466 5.03 19.45 7.68
N ASN A 467 5.42 18.19 7.49
CA ASN A 467 4.47 17.08 7.52
C ASN A 467 4.03 16.77 8.97
N ILE A 468 2.76 16.42 9.15
CA ILE A 468 2.25 15.84 10.39
C ILE A 468 2.09 14.34 10.17
N TYR A 469 3.03 13.56 10.71
CA TYR A 469 3.10 12.11 10.56
C TYR A 469 2.03 11.35 11.34
N PHE A 470 1.81 10.07 11.00
CA PHE A 470 0.82 9.20 11.64
C PHE A 470 0.98 9.03 13.16
N ASP A 471 2.16 9.32 13.73
CA ASP A 471 2.39 9.35 15.18
C ASP A 471 1.95 10.66 15.86
N LYS A 472 1.37 11.61 15.09
CA LYS A 472 0.94 12.94 15.55
C LYS A 472 -0.53 13.24 15.25
N TYR A 473 -1.28 12.26 14.76
CA TYR A 473 -2.72 12.35 14.62
C TYR A 473 -3.36 10.96 14.71
N SER A 474 -4.68 10.97 14.87
CA SER A 474 -5.51 9.77 14.81
C SER A 474 -6.55 9.91 13.71
N TYR A 475 -7.06 8.79 13.23
CA TYR A 475 -8.15 8.75 12.27
C TYR A 475 -9.16 7.67 12.69
N ASP A 476 -10.43 7.90 12.38
CA ASP A 476 -11.49 6.90 12.47
C ASP A 476 -12.46 7.05 11.30
N LEU A 477 -13.01 5.92 10.87
CA LEU A 477 -14.05 5.84 9.87
C LEU A 477 -15.20 5.01 10.43
N THR A 478 -16.37 5.60 10.59
CA THR A 478 -17.59 4.87 10.94
C THR A 478 -18.48 4.79 9.71
N TYR A 479 -19.23 3.69 9.60
CA TYR A 479 -20.13 3.48 8.47
C TYR A 479 -21.42 2.82 8.94
N LYS A 480 -22.48 3.04 8.16
CA LYS A 480 -23.77 2.41 8.35
C LYS A 480 -24.37 2.08 6.98
N GLU A 481 -24.73 0.82 6.78
CA GLU A 481 -25.53 0.44 5.61
C GLU A 481 -26.94 1.03 5.73
N VAL A 482 -27.36 1.80 4.73
CA VAL A 482 -28.70 2.38 4.63
C VAL A 482 -29.67 1.29 4.19
N LYS A 483 -30.57 0.89 5.10
CA LYS A 483 -31.57 -0.16 4.81
C LYS A 483 -32.78 0.44 4.09
N GLY A 484 -32.93 0.13 2.80
CA GLY A 484 -34.06 0.53 1.95
C GLY A 484 -33.93 -0.04 0.54
N LYS A 485 -35.00 -0.01 -0.28
CA LYS A 485 -34.86 -0.31 -1.71
C LYS A 485 -34.07 0.82 -2.35
N ILE A 486 -32.89 0.49 -2.89
CA ILE A 486 -32.21 1.33 -3.87
C ILE A 486 -33.00 1.07 -5.16
N GLU A 487 -33.76 2.07 -5.61
CA GLU A 487 -34.64 1.97 -6.80
C GLU A 487 -33.86 1.87 -8.11
#